data_AF-A0A0C3ATN5-F1
#
_entry.id   AF-A0A0C3ATN5-F1
#
_cell.length_a   1.000
_cell.length_b   1.000
_cell.length_c   1.000
_cell.angle_alpha   90.00
_cell.angle_beta   90.00
_cell.angle_gamma   90.00
#
_symmetry.space_group_name_H-M   'P 1'
#
loop_
_entity.id
_entity.type
_entity.pdbx_description
1 polymer ?
#
loop_
_entity_poly.entity_id
_entity_poly.type
_entity_poly.pdbx_seq_one_letter_code
_entity_poly.pdbx_strand_id
1 'polypeptide(L)'
;MPGLQWIWKGLHSRNTRPLSIPYLKFPMANSTVWQAVSAILIVLVVHKIWTLQRALKCVSHIPGRQFLWIDPFHAVSLVLGSTFPWAGRIGHYSAKFSLYEKYGSTCLSTVRLWNSQVYYWIADADALKIVTSDRHTFQKDVQAVSI
;
A
#
# COMPACT_ATOMS: atom_id res chain seq x y z
N MET A 1 82.55 25.50 36.78
CA MET A 1 81.18 25.90 36.42
C MET A 1 80.47 24.77 35.67
N PRO A 2 79.62 23.99 36.34
CA PRO A 2 78.62 23.10 35.73
C PRO A 2 77.20 23.59 36.12
N GLY A 3 76.15 23.56 35.29
CA GLY A 3 75.93 22.77 34.09
C GLY A 3 74.83 21.74 34.34
N LEU A 4 73.57 22.12 34.09
CA LEU A 4 72.43 21.26 33.76
C LEU A 4 72.21 19.98 34.59
N GLN A 5 71.47 20.04 35.71
CA GLN A 5 70.82 18.84 36.28
C GLN A 5 69.38 19.04 36.81
N TRP A 6 68.77 20.21 36.63
CA TRP A 6 67.47 20.50 37.26
C TRP A 6 66.23 20.45 36.35
N ILE A 7 66.36 20.01 35.09
CA ILE A 7 65.23 20.00 34.11
C ILE A 7 64.67 18.57 33.85
N TRP A 8 64.99 17.57 34.67
CA TRP A 8 64.55 16.18 34.44
C TRP A 8 63.81 15.49 35.59
N LYS A 9 63.34 16.24 36.60
CA LYS A 9 62.55 15.69 37.73
C LYS A 9 61.10 16.18 37.80
N GLY A 10 60.56 16.73 36.71
CA GLY A 10 59.17 17.21 36.61
C GLY A 10 58.26 16.41 35.68
N LEU A 11 58.72 15.29 35.13
CA LEU A 11 58.01 14.58 34.05
C LEU A 11 57.43 13.21 34.42
N HIS A 12 57.24 12.90 35.71
CA HIS A 12 56.63 11.63 36.16
C HIS A 12 55.55 11.82 37.23
N SER A 13 54.60 12.72 36.96
CA SER A 13 53.29 12.68 37.63
C SER A 13 52.22 13.32 36.75
N ARG A 14 51.98 12.72 35.58
CA ARG A 14 50.69 12.90 34.90
C ARG A 14 49.87 11.67 35.20
N ASN A 15 49.02 11.82 36.21
CA ASN A 15 47.89 10.98 36.53
C ASN A 15 47.05 10.79 35.25
N THR A 16 47.33 9.72 34.49
CA THR A 16 46.52 9.27 33.36
C THR A 16 45.25 8.66 33.92
N ARG A 17 44.30 9.51 34.32
CA ARG A 17 42.91 9.09 34.42
C ARG A 17 42.45 8.83 32.98
N PRO A 18 42.02 7.62 32.62
CA PRO A 18 41.35 7.46 31.34
C PRO A 18 40.11 8.35 31.37
N LEU A 19 40.05 9.33 30.46
CA LEU A 19 38.83 10.05 30.14
C LEU A 19 37.86 9.00 29.58
N SER A 20 37.05 8.43 30.46
CA SER A 20 35.91 7.61 30.09
C SER A 20 34.95 8.53 29.34
N ILE A 21 35.09 8.54 28.01
CA ILE A 21 34.08 9.07 27.11
C ILE A 21 32.79 8.31 27.47
N PRO A 22 31.73 8.97 27.97
CA PRO A 22 30.48 8.29 28.17
C PRO A 22 30.02 7.88 26.77
N TYR A 23 30.13 6.58 26.48
CA TYR A 23 29.47 5.98 25.33
C TYR A 23 28.04 6.49 25.37
N LEU A 24 27.66 7.23 24.32
CA LEU A 24 26.29 7.61 24.06
C LEU A 24 25.53 6.30 24.01
N LYS A 25 24.92 5.93 25.13
CA LYS A 25 24.14 4.71 25.29
C LYS A 25 22.89 4.97 24.49
N PHE A 26 22.95 4.70 23.18
CA PHE A 26 21.76 4.65 22.34
C PHE A 26 20.77 3.78 23.11
N PRO A 27 19.60 4.31 23.49
CA PRO A 27 18.62 3.51 24.21
C PRO A 27 18.35 2.31 23.33
N MET A 28 18.72 1.11 23.81
CA MET A 28 18.34 -0.13 23.17
C MET A 28 16.83 -0.11 23.11
N ALA A 29 16.27 0.21 21.94
CA ALA A 29 14.85 0.14 21.70
C ALA A 29 14.43 -1.30 22.04
N ASN A 30 13.67 -1.42 23.13
CA ASN A 30 13.35 -2.67 23.80
C ASN A 30 12.91 -3.74 22.80
N SER A 31 13.51 -4.93 22.88
CA SER A 31 13.16 -6.10 22.05
C SER A 31 11.66 -6.41 22.04
N THR A 32 10.96 -6.07 23.13
CA THR A 32 9.51 -6.20 23.27
C THR A 32 8.73 -5.28 22.32
N VAL A 33 9.23 -4.08 22.01
CA VAL A 33 8.59 -3.15 21.06
C VAL A 33 8.64 -3.72 19.65
N TRP A 34 9.79 -4.26 19.24
CA TRP A 34 9.93 -4.89 17.92
C TRP A 34 9.07 -6.16 17.79
N GLN A 35 8.95 -6.96 18.85
CA GLN A 35 8.04 -8.11 18.88
C GLN A 35 6.56 -7.69 18.77
N ALA A 36 6.16 -6.62 19.44
CA ALA A 36 4.80 -6.09 19.34
C ALA A 36 4.51 -5.55 17.94
N VAL A 37 5.44 -4.78 17.35
CA VAL A 37 5.33 -4.28 15.98
C VAL A 37 5.24 -5.42 14.97
N SER A 38 6.07 -6.46 15.11
CA SER A 38 6.02 -7.62 14.22
C SER A 38 4.69 -8.38 14.35
N ALA A 39 4.18 -8.56 15.56
CA ALA A 39 2.90 -9.23 15.79
C ALA A 39 1.73 -8.47 15.15
N ILE A 40 1.69 -7.14 15.31
CA ILE A 40 0.68 -6.28 14.67
C ILE A 40 0.77 -6.39 13.15
N LEU A 41 1.98 -6.34 12.59
CA LEU A 41 2.19 -6.44 11.15
C LEU A 41 1.71 -7.79 10.60
N ILE A 42 1.96 -8.89 11.31
CA ILE A 42 1.45 -10.22 10.93
C ILE A 42 -0.09 -10.23 10.93
N VAL A 43 -0.74 -9.70 11.97
CA VAL A 43 -2.21 -9.63 12.04
C VAL A 43 -2.80 -8.82 10.89
N LEU A 44 -2.20 -7.66 10.58
CA LEU A 44 -2.63 -6.82 9.46
C LEU A 44 -2.48 -7.55 8.11
N VAL A 45 -1.37 -8.27 7.91
CA VAL A 45 -1.14 -9.05 6.69
C VAL A 45 -2.15 -10.19 6.56
N VAL A 46 -2.39 -10.96 7.63
CA VAL A 46 -3.35 -12.07 7.62
C VAL A 46 -4.76 -11.56 7.35
N HIS A 47 -5.18 -10.48 8.04
CA HIS A 47 -6.48 -9.86 7.81
C HIS A 47 -6.64 -9.39 6.36
N LYS A 48 -5.58 -8.82 5.79
CA LYS A 48 -5.58 -8.34 4.42
C LYS A 48 -5.70 -9.47 3.41
N ILE A 49 -4.92 -10.54 3.59
CA ILE A 49 -4.97 -11.75 2.75
C ILE A 49 -6.37 -12.37 2.82
N TRP A 50 -6.94 -12.51 4.02
CA TRP A 50 -8.28 -13.05 4.21
C TRP A 50 -9.33 -12.24 3.45
N THR A 51 -9.28 -10.91 3.59
CA THR A 51 -10.24 -10.01 2.92
C THR A 51 -10.10 -10.08 1.40
N LEU A 52 -8.87 -10.16 0.88
CA LEU A 52 -8.62 -10.31 -0.55
C LEU A 52 -9.10 -11.67 -1.07
N GLN A 53 -8.84 -12.76 -0.35
CA GLN A 53 -9.33 -14.09 -0.70
C GLN A 53 -10.85 -14.15 -0.70
N ARG A 54 -11.52 -13.50 0.27
CA ARG A 54 -12.97 -13.40 0.30
C ARG A 54 -13.50 -12.66 -0.92
N ALA A 55 -12.91 -11.50 -1.26
CA ALA A 55 -13.29 -10.75 -2.45
C ALA A 55 -13.11 -11.56 -3.74
N LEU A 56 -11.99 -12.27 -3.88
CA LEU A 56 -11.71 -13.14 -5.03
C LEU A 56 -12.67 -14.32 -5.13
N LYS A 57 -13.06 -14.91 -3.99
CA LYS A 57 -14.10 -15.96 -3.95
C LYS A 57 -15.46 -15.42 -4.39
N CYS A 58 -15.83 -14.19 -3.99
CA CYS A 58 -17.09 -13.57 -4.43
C CYS A 58 -17.15 -13.39 -5.96
N VAL A 59 -16.02 -13.10 -6.60
CA VAL A 59 -15.95 -12.93 -8.06
C VAL A 59 -15.49 -14.18 -8.82
N SER A 60 -15.46 -15.34 -8.16
CA SER A 60 -14.98 -16.57 -8.80
C SER A 60 -15.83 -16.99 -10.01
N HIS A 61 -17.07 -16.54 -10.12
CA HIS A 61 -17.93 -16.90 -11.25
C HIS A 61 -17.86 -15.92 -12.42
N ILE A 62 -17.15 -14.78 -12.26
CA ILE A 62 -17.15 -13.69 -13.23
C ILE A 62 -15.74 -13.56 -13.83
N PRO A 63 -15.60 -13.45 -15.17
CA PRO A 63 -14.31 -13.28 -15.82
C PRO A 63 -13.70 -11.90 -15.53
N GLY A 64 -12.44 -11.70 -15.92
CA GLY A 64 -11.68 -10.49 -15.60
C GLY A 64 -10.69 -10.70 -14.46
N ARG A 65 -11.15 -10.84 -13.21
CA ARG A 65 -10.36 -11.05 -11.97
C ARG A 65 -9.01 -10.31 -11.89
N GLN A 66 -8.89 -9.16 -12.55
CA GLN A 66 -7.65 -8.39 -12.57
C GLN A 66 -7.53 -7.55 -11.30
N PHE A 67 -6.29 -7.36 -10.84
CA PHE A 67 -6.02 -6.48 -9.71
C PHE A 67 -5.88 -5.03 -10.16
N LEU A 68 -6.60 -4.17 -9.45
CA LEU A 68 -6.61 -2.73 -9.69
C LEU A 68 -5.93 -2.02 -8.53
N TRP A 69 -4.95 -1.17 -8.85
CA TRP A 69 -4.16 -0.47 -7.83
C TRP A 69 -4.80 0.84 -7.42
N ILE A 70 -5.31 1.64 -8.34
CA ILE A 70 -5.88 2.97 -8.04
C ILE A 70 -7.37 2.90 -8.29
N ASP A 71 -8.18 3.43 -7.37
CA ASP A 71 -9.64 3.55 -7.56
C ASP A 71 -9.95 4.20 -8.91
N PRO A 72 -10.79 3.58 -9.77
CA PRO A 72 -11.06 4.17 -11.08
C PRO A 72 -11.89 5.47 -10.97
N PHE A 73 -12.55 5.74 -9.84
CA PHE A 73 -13.44 6.89 -9.67
C PHE A 73 -12.88 8.02 -8.77
N HIS A 74 -11.62 7.93 -8.32
CA HIS A 74 -11.00 9.03 -7.57
C HIS A 74 -10.39 10.10 -8.49
N ALA A 75 -10.21 11.33 -7.98
CA ALA A 75 -9.50 12.39 -8.71
C ALA A 75 -8.12 11.95 -9.24
N VAL A 76 -7.43 11.07 -8.52
CA VAL A 76 -6.13 10.52 -8.92
C VAL A 76 -6.21 9.71 -10.22
N SER A 77 -7.28 8.94 -10.44
CA SER A 77 -7.44 8.20 -11.70
C SER A 77 -7.83 9.08 -12.87
N LEU A 78 -8.48 10.23 -12.64
CA LEU A 78 -8.78 11.19 -13.69
C LEU A 78 -7.50 11.86 -14.20
N VAL A 79 -6.61 12.27 -13.28
CA VAL A 79 -5.31 12.87 -13.64
C VAL A 79 -4.41 11.83 -14.32
N LEU A 80 -4.40 10.60 -13.80
CA LEU A 80 -3.61 9.51 -14.37
C LEU A 80 -4.31 8.78 -15.51
N GLY A 81 -5.50 9.20 -15.95
CA GLY A 81 -6.35 8.43 -16.88
C GLY A 81 -5.69 8.13 -18.23
N SER A 82 -4.73 8.96 -18.64
CA SER A 82 -3.92 8.76 -19.86
C SER A 82 -2.92 7.60 -19.75
N THR A 83 -2.49 7.26 -18.53
CA THR A 83 -1.44 6.27 -18.26
C THR A 83 -1.92 5.10 -17.40
N PHE A 84 -2.97 5.29 -16.62
CA PHE A 84 -3.52 4.33 -15.68
C PHE A 84 -5.05 4.23 -15.82
N PRO A 85 -5.62 3.02 -15.93
CA PRO A 85 -4.93 1.73 -16.12
C PRO A 85 -4.18 1.66 -17.45
N TRP A 86 -3.14 0.81 -17.55
CA TRP A 86 -2.41 0.61 -18.81
C TRP A 86 -3.31 0.10 -19.93
N ALA A 87 -2.97 0.44 -21.18
CA ALA A 87 -3.67 -0.03 -22.36
C ALA A 87 -3.78 -1.56 -22.39
N GLY A 88 -4.98 -2.07 -22.71
CA GLY A 88 -5.27 -3.50 -22.73
C GLY A 88 -5.63 -4.13 -21.38
N ARG A 89 -5.69 -3.34 -20.30
CA ARG A 89 -6.27 -3.77 -19.02
C ARG A 89 -7.73 -3.34 -18.87
N ILE A 90 -8.47 -4.07 -18.05
CA ILE A 90 -9.85 -3.75 -17.71
C ILE A 90 -9.87 -2.44 -16.92
N GLY A 91 -10.77 -1.53 -17.30
CA GLY A 91 -10.89 -0.20 -16.70
C GLY A 91 -10.02 0.88 -17.33
N HIS A 92 -9.27 0.59 -18.40
CA HIS A 92 -8.65 1.64 -19.21
C HIS A 92 -9.74 2.49 -19.87
N TYR A 93 -9.73 3.81 -19.67
CA TYR A 93 -10.77 4.72 -20.14
C TYR A 93 -11.00 4.69 -21.66
N SER A 94 -9.96 4.36 -22.44
CA SER A 94 -10.04 4.20 -23.90
C SER A 94 -10.11 2.72 -24.34
N ALA A 95 -10.50 1.80 -23.45
CA ALA A 95 -10.65 0.40 -23.79
C ALA A 95 -11.78 0.19 -24.80
N LYS A 96 -11.47 -0.52 -25.88
CA LYS A 96 -12.47 -0.96 -26.86
C LYS A 96 -13.27 -2.16 -26.33
N PHE A 97 -14.43 -2.40 -26.91
CA PHE A 97 -15.26 -3.58 -26.63
C PHE A 97 -14.55 -4.92 -26.87
N SER A 98 -13.40 -4.91 -27.58
CA SER A 98 -12.55 -6.09 -27.79
C SER A 98 -12.08 -6.77 -26.50
N LEU A 99 -12.03 -6.06 -25.36
CA LEU A 99 -11.74 -6.72 -24.08
C LEU A 99 -12.89 -7.63 -23.63
N TYR A 100 -14.14 -7.22 -23.80
CA TYR A 100 -15.30 -8.04 -23.44
C TYR A 100 -15.40 -9.27 -24.36
N GLU A 101 -15.08 -9.10 -25.65
CA GLU A 101 -14.97 -10.19 -26.62
C GLU A 101 -13.88 -11.20 -26.21
N LYS A 102 -12.68 -10.72 -25.81
CA LYS A 102 -11.59 -11.57 -25.34
C LYS A 102 -11.99 -12.45 -24.14
N TYR A 103 -12.81 -11.92 -23.24
CA TYR A 103 -13.28 -12.64 -22.06
C TYR A 103 -14.60 -13.39 -22.29
N GLY A 104 -15.24 -13.24 -23.46
CA GLY A 104 -16.52 -13.86 -23.80
C GLY A 104 -17.68 -13.43 -22.90
N SER A 105 -17.60 -12.26 -22.27
CA SER A 105 -18.62 -11.78 -21.33
C SER A 105 -18.73 -10.28 -21.38
N THR A 106 -19.98 -9.79 -21.28
CA THR A 106 -20.31 -8.36 -21.17
C THR A 106 -20.20 -7.83 -19.73
N CYS A 107 -19.91 -8.71 -18.76
CA CYS A 107 -19.68 -8.35 -17.37
C CYS A 107 -18.31 -8.86 -16.91
N LEU A 108 -17.40 -7.94 -16.58
CA LEU A 108 -16.06 -8.25 -16.10
C LEU A 108 -15.91 -7.80 -14.65
N SER A 109 -15.11 -8.53 -13.89
CA SER A 109 -14.80 -8.21 -12.51
C SER A 109 -13.34 -7.79 -12.35
N THR A 110 -13.09 -6.83 -11.46
CA THR A 110 -11.74 -6.50 -10.99
C THR A 110 -11.77 -6.30 -9.49
N VAL A 111 -10.68 -6.63 -8.81
CA VAL A 111 -10.55 -6.47 -7.36
C VAL A 111 -9.48 -5.44 -7.06
N ARG A 112 -9.82 -4.42 -6.27
CA ARG A 112 -8.88 -3.40 -5.85
C ARG A 112 -7.98 -3.92 -4.75
N LEU A 113 -6.67 -3.81 -4.92
CA LEU A 113 -5.70 -4.40 -4.02
C LEU A 113 -5.78 -3.79 -2.61
N TRP A 114 -5.90 -2.46 -2.49
CA TRP A 114 -5.81 -1.75 -1.20
C TRP A 114 -7.02 -1.93 -0.29
N ASN A 115 -8.23 -1.93 -0.86
CA ASN A 115 -9.46 -2.01 -0.07
C ASN A 115 -10.19 -3.34 -0.26
N SER A 116 -9.66 -4.24 -1.10
CA SER A 116 -10.33 -5.49 -1.48
C SER A 116 -11.75 -5.28 -2.03
N GLN A 117 -12.03 -4.07 -2.54
CA GLN A 117 -13.30 -3.71 -3.16
C GLN A 117 -13.41 -4.38 -4.52
N VAL A 118 -14.60 -4.86 -4.83
CA VAL A 118 -14.92 -5.48 -6.11
C VAL A 118 -15.57 -4.44 -7.01
N TYR A 119 -15.08 -4.35 -8.24
CA TYR A 119 -15.68 -3.53 -9.30
C TYR A 119 -16.20 -4.45 -10.40
N TYR A 120 -17.41 -4.15 -10.85
CA TYR A 120 -18.04 -4.80 -11.99
C TYR A 120 -18.10 -3.81 -13.16
N TRP A 121 -17.57 -4.24 -14.30
CA TRP A 121 -17.55 -3.51 -15.55
C TRP A 121 -18.60 -4.12 -16.47
N ILE A 122 -19.64 -3.35 -16.78
CA ILE A 122 -20.80 -3.82 -17.53
C ILE A 122 -20.83 -3.08 -18.86
N ALA A 123 -20.81 -3.85 -19.96
CA ALA A 123 -20.96 -3.35 -21.32
C ALA A 123 -22.37 -3.54 -21.88
N ASP A 124 -23.18 -4.40 -21.25
CA ASP A 124 -24.55 -4.68 -21.68
C ASP A 124 -25.51 -3.56 -21.24
N ALA A 125 -26.26 -3.01 -22.20
CA ALA A 125 -27.18 -1.91 -21.99
C ALA A 125 -28.37 -2.30 -21.10
N ASP A 126 -28.88 -3.52 -21.23
CA ASP A 126 -30.02 -3.99 -20.45
C ASP A 126 -29.61 -4.21 -18.99
N ALA A 127 -28.46 -4.82 -18.77
CA ALA A 127 -27.88 -4.97 -17.43
C ALA A 127 -27.61 -3.60 -16.78
N LEU A 128 -27.06 -2.64 -17.53
CA LEU A 128 -26.81 -1.29 -17.04
C LEU A 128 -28.12 -0.58 -16.65
N LYS A 129 -29.18 -0.76 -17.43
CA LYS A 129 -30.51 -0.22 -17.12
C LYS A 129 -31.07 -0.81 -15.83
N ILE A 130 -30.92 -2.11 -15.60
CA ILE A 130 -31.35 -2.77 -14.35
C ILE A 130 -30.58 -2.20 -13.15
N VAL A 131 -29.24 -2.16 -13.23
CA VAL A 131 -28.39 -1.67 -12.14
C VAL A 131 -28.69 -0.20 -11.80
N THR A 132 -28.97 0.62 -12.82
CA THR A 132 -29.25 2.05 -12.61
C THR A 132 -30.69 2.35 -12.19
N SER A 133 -31.64 1.45 -12.48
CA SER A 133 -33.05 1.59 -12.09
C SER A 133 -33.34 1.07 -10.68
N ASP A 134 -32.68 -0.02 -10.26
CA ASP A 134 -32.86 -0.58 -8.92
C ASP A 134 -31.94 0.09 -7.89
N ARG A 135 -32.43 1.20 -7.32
CA ARG A 135 -31.71 1.95 -6.27
C ARG A 135 -31.79 1.30 -4.89
N HIS A 136 -32.66 0.32 -4.67
CA HIS A 136 -32.77 -0.36 -3.39
C HIS A 136 -31.65 -1.37 -3.22
N THR A 137 -31.36 -2.11 -4.31
CA THR A 137 -30.25 -3.07 -4.35
C THR A 137 -28.92 -2.36 -4.60
N PHE A 138 -28.87 -1.40 -5.54
CA PHE A 138 -27.67 -0.66 -5.89
C PHE A 138 -27.73 0.76 -5.35
N GLN A 139 -27.36 0.91 -4.09
CA GLN A 139 -27.22 2.24 -3.49
C GLN A 139 -26.04 2.95 -4.15
N LYS A 140 -26.28 4.19 -4.59
CA LYS A 140 -25.20 5.05 -5.07
C LYS A 140 -24.43 5.55 -3.86
N ASP A 141 -23.20 5.08 -3.69
CA ASP A 141 -22.24 5.67 -2.77
C ASP A 141 -21.84 7.04 -3.33
N VAL A 142 -22.65 8.06 -3.09
CA VAL A 142 -22.31 9.44 -3.40
C VAL A 142 -21.28 9.89 -2.36
N GLN A 143 -20.01 9.57 -2.58
CA GLN A 143 -18.96 10.50 -2.19
C GLN A 143 -19.00 11.62 -3.21
N ALA A 144 -19.91 12.57 -3.00
CA ALA A 144 -19.75 13.88 -3.60
C ALA A 144 -18.35 14.33 -3.15
N VAL A 145 -17.46 14.52 -4.12
CA VAL A 145 -16.25 15.30 -3.88
C VAL A 145 -16.78 16.64 -3.38
N SER A 146 -16.78 16.84 -2.06
CA SER A 146 -16.96 18.16 -1.47
C SER A 146 -15.67 18.89 -1.82
N ILE A 147 -15.69 19.54 -2.99
CA ILE A 147 -14.70 20.53 -3.38
C ILE A 147 -14.91 21.74 -2.46
#